data_AF-A0A0A1SVF4-F1
#
_entry.id   AF-A0A0A1SVF4-F1
#
_cell.length_a   1.000
_cell.length_b   1.000
_cell.length_c   1.000
_cell.angle_alpha   90.00
_cell.angle_beta   90.00
_cell.angle_gamma   90.00
#
_symmetry.space_group_name_H-M   'P 1'
#
loop_
_entity.id
_entity.type
_entity.pdbx_description
1 polymer ?
#
loop_
_entity_poly.entity_id
_entity_poly.type
_entity_poly.pdbx_seq_one_letter_code
_entity_poly.pdbx_strand_id
1 'polypeptide(L)' 'MVTYCGLFSVCKEGQDSILCIDVEVALNPTLIGVTMKRIWTIRQENNRILLALKGKEQHTMPNGMTGQLELLWEKIP' A
#
# COMPACT_ATOMS: atom_id res chain seq x y z
N MET A 1 -2.41 -12.73 0.91
CA MET A 1 -0.96 -12.46 1.03
C MET A 1 -0.62 -11.29 0.14
N VAL A 2 0.01 -10.23 0.67
CA VAL A 2 0.21 -8.92 -0.01
C VAL A 2 1.58 -8.82 -0.69
N THR A 3 2.08 -9.95 -1.19
CA THR A 3 3.43 -10.04 -1.78
C THR A 3 3.33 -9.80 -3.27
N TYR A 4 3.83 -8.65 -3.69
CA TYR A 4 3.95 -8.25 -5.09
C TYR A 4 5.13 -7.30 -5.26
N CYS A 5 5.62 -7.17 -6.50
CA CYS A 5 6.61 -6.19 -6.88
C CYS A 5 6.37 -5.70 -8.31
N GLY A 6 7.01 -4.58 -8.63
CA GLY A 6 6.96 -3.94 -9.93
C GLY A 6 7.46 -2.50 -9.84
N LEU A 7 7.41 -1.79 -10.95
CA LEU A 7 7.82 -0.39 -11.01
C LEU A 7 6.91 0.47 -10.13
N PHE A 8 7.51 1.40 -9.40
CA PHE A 8 6.76 2.34 -8.57
C PHE A 8 6.99 3.78 -9.02
N SER A 9 5.96 4.60 -8.82
CA SER A 9 6.02 6.05 -8.99
C SER A 9 5.25 6.73 -7.87
N VAL A 10 5.61 7.98 -7.58
CA VAL A 10 4.89 8.80 -6.61
C VAL A 10 4.31 10.00 -7.35
N CYS A 11 3.01 10.22 -7.17
CA CYS A 11 2.30 11.37 -7.71
C CYS A 11 1.47 12.05 -6.62
N LYS A 12 0.96 13.25 -6.92
CA LYS A 12 -0.06 13.93 -6.10
C LYS A 12 -1.42 13.76 -6.76
N GLU A 13 -2.40 13.29 -6.00
CA GLU A 13 -3.81 13.27 -6.40
C GLU A 13 -4.58 14.13 -5.39
N GLY A 14 -4.85 15.39 -5.75
CA GLY A 14 -5.45 16.36 -4.83
C GLY A 14 -4.50 16.72 -3.68
N GLN A 15 -4.95 16.50 -2.44
CA GLN A 15 -4.12 16.73 -1.24
C GLN A 15 -3.26 15.52 -0.86
N ASP A 16 -3.56 14.34 -1.40
CA ASP A 16 -2.86 13.10 -1.06
C ASP A 16 -1.62 12.90 -1.94
N SER A 17 -0.56 12.37 -1.34
CA SER A 17 0.56 11.79 -2.09
C SER A 17 0.35 10.29 -2.23
N ILE A 18 0.33 9.83 -3.48
CA ILE A 18 -0.02 8.47 -3.85
C ILE A 18 1.21 7.74 -4.35
N LEU A 19 1.46 6.57 -3.78
CA LEU A 19 2.37 5.57 -4.30
C LEU A 19 1.59 4.68 -5.25
N CYS A 20 1.99 4.68 -6.51
CA CYS A 20 1.48 3.80 -7.55
C CYS A 20 2.51 2.71 -7.81
N ILE A 21 2.09 1.46 -7.84
CA ILE A 21 2.93 0.30 -8.17
C ILE A 21 2.27 -0.46 -9.30
N ASP A 22 2.90 -0.49 -10.46
CA ASP A 22 2.46 -1.31 -11.60
C ASP A 22 2.93 -2.74 -11.34
N VAL A 23 2.01 -3.63 -10.98
CA VAL A 23 2.35 -4.96 -10.49
C VAL A 23 2.78 -5.86 -11.65
N GLU A 24 4.05 -6.25 -11.64
CA GLU A 24 4.63 -7.16 -12.63
C GLU A 24 4.66 -8.61 -12.13
N VAL A 25 4.86 -8.80 -10.83
CA VAL A 25 4.89 -10.11 -10.18
C VAL A 25 4.12 -10.06 -8.87
N ALA A 26 3.26 -11.05 -8.65
CA ALA A 26 2.51 -11.19 -7.40
C ALA A 26 2.24 -12.66 -7.08
N LEU A 27 2.15 -12.97 -5.78
CA LEU A 27 1.72 -14.30 -5.33
C LEU A 27 0.22 -14.53 -5.54
N ASN A 28 -0.57 -13.46 -5.65
CA ASN A 28 -1.93 -13.54 -6.14
C ASN A 28 -1.96 -13.12 -7.64
N PRO A 29 -2.20 -14.06 -8.57
CA PRO A 29 -2.17 -13.79 -10.00
C PRO A 29 -3.16 -12.71 -10.45
N THR A 30 -4.26 -12.50 -9.73
CA THR A 30 -5.27 -11.49 -10.09
C THR A 30 -4.76 -10.06 -9.96
N LEU A 31 -3.59 -9.85 -9.34
CA LEU A 31 -2.98 -8.54 -9.18
C LEU A 31 -1.98 -8.22 -10.31
N ILE A 32 -1.53 -9.21 -11.09
CA ILE A 32 -0.55 -8.99 -12.16
C ILE A 32 -1.18 -8.13 -13.26
N GLY A 33 -0.48 -7.07 -13.67
CA GLY A 33 -0.96 -6.07 -14.62
C GLY A 33 -1.88 -5.00 -14.03
N VAL A 34 -2.15 -5.04 -12.72
CA VAL A 34 -2.95 -4.02 -12.02
C VAL A 34 -2.04 -2.93 -11.46
N THR A 35 -2.45 -1.67 -11.57
CA THR A 35 -1.80 -0.56 -10.85
C THR A 35 -2.35 -0.45 -9.43
N MET A 36 -1.53 -0.81 -8.46
CA MET A 36 -1.85 -0.68 -7.04
C MET A 36 -1.62 0.76 -6.59
N LYS A 37 -2.68 1.42 -6.10
CA LYS A 37 -2.59 2.78 -5.55
C LYS A 37 -2.69 2.75 -4.03
N ARG A 38 -1.79 3.45 -3.35
CA ARG A 38 -1.74 3.58 -1.89
C ARG A 38 -1.45 5.02 -1.50
N ILE A 39 -2.14 5.54 -0.49
CA ILE A 39 -1.70 6.77 0.16
C ILE A 39 -0.49 6.41 1.01
N TRP A 40 0.62 7.12 0.83
CA TRP A 40 1.83 6.86 1.61
C TRP A 40 2.12 8.01 2.57
N THR A 41 2.60 7.65 3.75
CA THR A 41 3.09 8.60 4.77
C THR A 41 4.32 8.03 5.44
N ILE A 42 5.20 8.90 5.92
CA ILE A 42 6.33 8.51 6.78
C ILE A 42 5.97 8.83 8.22
N ARG A 43 6.08 7.84 9.10
CA ARG A 43 5.89 7.99 10.54
C ARG A 43 7.23 7.78 11.25
N GLN A 44 7.48 8.57 12.29
CA GLN A 44 8.61 8.39 13.18
C GLN A 44 8.07 7.92 14.53
N GLU A 45 8.38 6.68 14.91
CA GLU A 45 7.86 6.03 16.11
C GLU A 45 8.99 5.28 16.81
N ASN A 46 9.25 5.57 18.09
CA ASN A 46 10.23 4.84 18.91
C ASN A 46 11.61 4.65 18.23
N ASN A 47 12.18 5.72 17.67
CA ASN A 47 13.42 5.72 16.86
C ASN A 47 13.38 4.90 15.56
N ARG A 48 12.20 4.51 15.08
CA ARG A 48 12.02 3.82 13.81
C ARG A 48 11.39 4.75 12.79
N ILE A 49 11.78 4.60 11.53
CA ILE A 49 11.14 5.26 10.39
C ILE A 49 10.24 4.23 9.72
N LEU A 50 8.95 4.48 9.74
CA LEU A 50 7.94 3.60 9.15
C LEU A 50 7.35 4.25 7.89
N LEU A 51 7.31 3.50 6.80
CA LEU A 51 6.48 3.79 5.63
C LEU A 51 5.10 3.18 5.86
N ALA A 52 4.09 4.02 6.06
CA ALA A 52 2.71 3.61 6.18
C ALA A 52 2.00 3.73 4.83
N LEU A 53 1.47 2.61 4.32
CA LEU A 53 0.78 2.51 3.04
C LEU A 53 -0.68 2.14 3.28
N LYS A 54 -1.57 3.09 3.04
CA LYS A 54 -3.00 2.92 3.27
C LYS A 54 -3.74 2.66 1.97
N GLY A 55 -4.55 1.60 1.94
CA GLY A 55 -5.48 1.33 0.84
C GLY A 55 -6.51 2.46 0.70
N LYS A 56 -6.81 2.89 -0.54
CA LYS A 56 -7.95 3.79 -0.79
C LYS A 56 -9.28 3.08 -0.61
N GLU A 57 -9.33 1.78 -0.91
CA GLU A 57 -10.54 0.97 -0.86
C GLU A 57 -10.83 0.46 0.56
N GLN A 58 -12.11 0.44 0.91
CA GLN A 58 -12.59 -0.30 2.08
C GLN A 58 -12.86 -1.74 1.68
N HIS A 59 -12.45 -2.68 2.53
CA HIS A 59 -12.74 -4.08 2.38
C HIS A 59 -13.77 -4.51 3.43
N THR A 60 -14.82 -5.19 2.98
CA THR A 60 -15.79 -5.84 3.86
C THR A 60 -15.32 -7.27 4.11
N MET A 61 -15.07 -7.59 5.38
CA MET A 61 -14.76 -8.94 5.82
C MET A 61 -16.02 -9.82 5.81
N PRO A 62 -15.91 -11.16 5.75
CA PRO A 62 -17.06 -12.06 5.73
C PRO A 62 -18.01 -11.93 6.93
N ASN A 63 -17.53 -11.39 8.05
CA ASN A 63 -18.32 -11.10 9.24
C ASN A 63 -19.08 -9.75 9.18
N GLY A 64 -19.07 -9.06 8.04
CA GLY A 64 -19.75 -7.79 7.81
C GLY A 64 -18.97 -6.55 8.27
N MET A 65 -17.80 -6.71 8.88
CA MET A 65 -16.97 -5.57 9.28
C MET A 65 -16.31 -4.93 8.06
N THR A 66 -16.38 -3.61 7.95
CA THR A 66 -15.62 -2.82 6.98
C THR A 66 -14.34 -2.30 7.61
N GLY A 67 -13.24 -2.36 6.87
CA GLY A 67 -11.95 -1.85 7.31
C GLY A 67 -11.08 -1.41 6.14
N GLN A 68 -10.09 -0.58 6.43
CA GLN A 68 -9.02 -0.26 5.49
C GLN A 68 -7.76 -0.98 5.93
N LEU A 69 -7.10 -1.64 4.98
CA LEU A 69 -5.84 -2.29 5.25
C LEU A 69 -4.72 -1.25 5.14
N GLU A 70 -3.93 -1.15 6.20
CA GLU A 70 -2.71 -0.35 6.27
C GLU A 70 -1.51 -1.29 6.40
N LEU A 71 -0.50 -1.09 5.56
CA LEU A 71 0.79 -1.77 5.65
C LEU A 71 1.79 -0.82 6.29
N LEU A 72 2.55 -1.31 7.27
CA LEU A 72 3.64 -0.57 7.91
C LEU A 72 4.96 -1.28 7.57
N TRP A 73 5.84 -0.59 6.86
CA TRP A 73 7.18 -1.09 6.53
C TRP A 73 8.23 -0.30 7.30
N GLU A 74 9.05 -1.00 8.07
CA GLU A 74 10.16 -0.39 8.80
C GLU A 74 11.36 -0.22 7.87
N LYS A 75 11.97 0.97 7.87
CA LYS A 75 13.22 1.21 7.15
C LYS A 75 14.34 0.43 7.83
N ILE A 76 14.89 -0.55 7.11
CA ILE A 76 16.10 -1.26 7.50
C ILE A 76 17.32 -0.39 7.11
N PRO A 77 18.36 -0.28 7.96
CA PRO A 77 19.59 0.46 7.67
C PRO A 77 20.33 0.00 6.42
#